data_AF-A0A269PVE2-F1
#
_entry.id   AF-A0A269PVE2-F1
#
_cell.length_a   1.000
_cell.length_b   1.000
_cell.length_c   1.000
_cell.angle_alpha   90.00
_cell.angle_beta   90.00
_cell.angle_gamma   90.00
#
_symmetry.space_group_name_H-M   'P 1'
#
loop_
_entity.id
_entity.type
_entity.pdbx_description
1 polymer ?
#
loop_
_entity_poly.entity_id
_entity_poly.type
_entity_poly.pdbx_seq_one_letter_code
_entity_poly.pdbx_strand_id
1 'polypeptide(L)'
;MTPFVLWGAIFFTLALIFYSVGIWNDYYHKQLKAWHISMFGLGVITDSLGTLLMYLHVGHLIFTAHSISGFFGLFLMIFHFSWAFLVIRNNDVKLLNNFHRFSILVWSFWMISYISGLYLGISSLG
;
A
#
# COMPACT_ATOMS: atom_id res chain seq x y z
N MET A 1 23.71 -5.70 4.21
CA MET A 1 22.27 -5.98 3.97
C MET A 1 22.15 -7.22 3.11
N THR A 2 21.25 -8.14 3.45
CA THR A 2 21.01 -9.32 2.59
C THR A 2 20.31 -8.89 1.29
N PRO A 3 20.46 -9.64 0.19
CA PRO A 3 19.76 -9.32 -1.07
C PRO A 3 18.25 -9.19 -0.89
N PHE A 4 17.65 -10.01 -0.02
CA PHE A 4 16.21 -9.96 0.29
C PHE A 4 15.77 -8.62 0.90
N VAL A 5 16.57 -8.05 1.81
CA VAL A 5 16.27 -6.75 2.43
C VAL A 5 16.33 -5.62 1.41
N LEU A 6 17.34 -5.62 0.55
CA LEU A 6 17.48 -4.61 -0.52
C LEU A 6 16.32 -4.67 -1.50
N TRP A 7 16.01 -5.85 -2.03
CA TRP A 7 14.89 -6.03 -2.95
C TRP A 7 13.55 -5.69 -2.30
N GLY A 8 13.34 -6.10 -1.04
CA GLY A 8 12.12 -5.74 -0.31
C GLY A 8 11.94 -4.24 -0.16
N ALA A 9 13.01 -3.51 0.19
CA ALA A 9 12.97 -2.04 0.27
C ALA A 9 12.63 -1.38 -1.08
N ILE A 10 13.19 -1.90 -2.19
CA ILE A 10 12.85 -1.44 -3.54
C ILE A 10 11.36 -1.68 -3.82
N PHE A 11 10.84 -2.86 -3.51
CA PHE A 11 9.42 -3.18 -3.71
C PHE A 11 8.48 -2.33 -2.85
N PHE A 12 8.81 -2.07 -1.58
CA PHE A 12 8.04 -1.15 -0.74
C PHE A 12 8.08 0.29 -1.27
N THR A 13 9.22 0.73 -1.82
CA THR A 13 9.33 2.06 -2.45
C THR A 13 8.50 2.14 -3.74
N LEU A 14 8.46 1.06 -4.54
CA LEU A 14 7.58 0.98 -5.70
C LEU A 14 6.11 0.99 -5.28
N ALA A 15 5.75 0.28 -4.21
CA ALA A 15 4.40 0.31 -3.65
C ALA A 15 4.01 1.73 -3.23
N LEU A 16 4.91 2.45 -2.56
CA LEU A 16 4.73 3.86 -2.20
C LEU A 16 4.42 4.70 -3.44
N ILE A 17 5.21 4.57 -4.50
CA ILE A 17 5.04 5.35 -5.73
C ILE A 17 3.71 5.02 -6.40
N PHE A 18 3.45 3.75 -6.72
CA PHE A 18 2.25 3.35 -7.45
C PHE A 18 0.97 3.67 -6.68
N TYR A 19 0.95 3.36 -5.39
CA TYR A 19 -0.23 3.59 -4.56
C TYR A 19 -0.49 5.09 -4.35
N SER A 20 0.56 5.89 -4.10
CA SER A 20 0.42 7.34 -3.95
C SER A 20 -0.05 8.00 -5.25
N VAL A 21 0.55 7.64 -6.40
CA VAL A 21 0.16 8.21 -7.70
C VAL A 21 -1.30 7.88 -8.00
N GLY A 22 -1.74 6.64 -7.76
CA GLY A 22 -3.13 6.25 -7.92
C GLY A 22 -4.07 7.09 -7.05
N ILE A 23 -3.76 7.25 -5.76
CA ILE A 23 -4.66 7.90 -4.79
C ILE A 23 -4.71 9.41 -5.00
N TRP A 24 -3.56 10.05 -5.17
CA TRP A 24 -3.50 11.51 -5.32
C TRP A 24 -4.07 11.96 -6.66
N ASN A 25 -3.87 11.19 -7.74
CA ASN A 25 -4.49 11.53 -9.03
C ASN A 25 -6.01 11.39 -8.98
N ASP A 26 -6.50 10.28 -8.42
CA ASP A 26 -7.92 10.01 -8.20
C ASP A 26 -8.57 11.11 -7.35
N TYR A 27 -7.93 11.49 -6.25
CA TYR A 27 -8.43 12.50 -5.33
C TYR A 27 -8.46 13.90 -5.95
N TYR A 28 -7.39 14.32 -6.63
CA TYR A 28 -7.30 15.67 -7.20
C TYR A 28 -8.31 15.89 -8.32
N HIS A 29 -8.49 14.88 -9.18
CA HIS A 29 -9.41 14.95 -10.29
C HIS A 29 -10.84 14.51 -9.95
N LYS A 30 -11.07 14.02 -8.72
CA LYS A 30 -12.36 13.48 -8.24
C LYS A 30 -13.00 12.50 -9.23
N GLN A 31 -12.17 11.69 -9.87
CA GLN A 31 -12.58 10.76 -10.91
C GLN A 31 -11.83 9.45 -10.73
N LEU A 32 -12.55 8.34 -10.72
CA LEU A 32 -11.95 7.01 -10.72
C LEU A 32 -11.93 6.44 -12.14
N LYS A 33 -10.74 6.17 -12.66
CA LYS A 33 -10.51 5.61 -14.01
C LYS A 33 -9.87 4.23 -13.92
N ALA A 34 -10.00 3.44 -14.98
CA ALA A 34 -9.45 2.08 -15.03
C ALA A 34 -7.93 2.02 -14.78
N TRP A 35 -7.18 3.06 -15.18
CA TRP A 35 -5.74 3.11 -14.92
C TRP A 35 -5.40 3.32 -13.44
N HIS A 36 -6.27 3.97 -12.64
CA HIS A 36 -6.09 4.07 -11.18
C HIS A 36 -6.14 2.67 -10.55
N ILE A 37 -7.06 1.83 -11.03
CA ILE A 37 -7.16 0.43 -10.61
C ILE A 37 -5.84 -0.31 -10.92
N SER A 38 -5.27 -0.13 -12.11
CA SER A 38 -3.95 -0.70 -12.43
C SER A 38 -2.86 -0.23 -11.47
N MET A 39 -2.83 1.06 -11.09
CA MET A 39 -1.87 1.59 -10.12
C MET A 39 -2.07 1.01 -8.72
N PHE A 40 -3.32 0.89 -8.25
CA PHE A 40 -3.64 0.27 -6.97
C PHE A 40 -3.21 -1.20 -6.96
N GLY A 41 -3.49 -1.94 -8.04
CA GLY A 41 -3.09 -3.33 -8.20
C GLY A 41 -1.58 -3.50 -8.19
N LEU A 42 -0.84 -2.66 -8.93
CA LEU A 42 0.62 -2.66 -8.89
C LEU A 42 1.15 -2.37 -7.48
N GLY A 43 0.58 -1.36 -6.81
CA GLY A 43 0.92 -1.04 -5.42
C GLY A 43 0.77 -2.25 -4.49
N VAL A 44 -0.39 -2.90 -4.51
CA VAL A 44 -0.68 -4.12 -3.73
C VAL A 44 0.29 -5.25 -4.06
N ILE A 45 0.56 -5.50 -5.34
CA ILE A 45 1.49 -6.56 -5.77
C ILE A 45 2.89 -6.28 -5.24
N THR A 46 3.39 -5.06 -5.43
CA THR A 46 4.72 -4.69 -4.96
C THR A 46 4.83 -4.74 -3.44
N ASP A 47 3.80 -4.31 -2.70
CA ASP A 47 3.79 -4.38 -1.23
C ASP A 47 3.76 -5.83 -0.72
N SER A 48 2.99 -6.69 -1.40
CA SER A 48 2.95 -8.13 -1.11
C SER A 48 4.30 -8.80 -1.39
N LEU A 49 4.97 -8.44 -2.48
CA LEU A 49 6.31 -8.95 -2.80
C LEU A 49 7.35 -8.47 -1.79
N GLY A 50 7.31 -7.20 -1.38
CA GLY A 50 8.16 -6.67 -0.31
C GLY A 50 7.97 -7.44 1.00
N THR A 51 6.71 -7.68 1.39
CA THR A 51 6.35 -8.45 2.58
C THR A 51 6.84 -9.90 2.49
N LEU A 52 6.68 -10.54 1.34
CA LEU A 52 7.17 -11.91 1.10
C LEU A 52 8.69 -11.99 1.24
N LEU A 53 9.43 -11.04 0.67
CA LEU A 53 10.89 -11.02 0.77
C LEU A 53 11.36 -10.79 2.22
N MET A 54 10.65 -9.98 3.00
CA MET A 54 10.93 -9.83 4.44
C MET A 54 10.65 -11.12 5.20
N TYR A 55 9.55 -11.80 4.90
CA TYR A 55 9.24 -13.10 5.49
C TYR A 55 10.32 -14.14 5.15
N LEU A 56 10.78 -14.21 3.89
CA LEU A 56 11.86 -15.11 3.48
C LEU A 56 13.21 -14.76 4.13
N HIS A 57 13.46 -13.48 4.41
CA HIS A 57 14.67 -13.07 5.11
C HIS A 57 14.68 -13.52 6.58
N VAL A 58 13.54 -13.39 7.26
CA VAL A 58 13.40 -13.69 8.69
C VAL A 58 13.11 -15.17 8.95
N GLY A 59 12.45 -15.85 8.02
CA GLY A 59 12.07 -17.27 8.09
C GLY A 59 10.86 -17.58 8.97
N HIS A 60 10.30 -16.59 9.66
CA HIS A 60 9.12 -16.74 10.51
C HIS A 60 8.35 -15.41 10.60
N LEU A 61 7.08 -15.47 11.03
CA LEU A 61 6.28 -14.27 11.29
C LEU A 61 6.68 -13.67 12.63
N ILE A 62 7.20 -12.45 12.61
CA ILE A 62 7.42 -11.66 13.82
C ILE A 62 6.23 -10.70 13.97
N PHE A 63 5.52 -10.80 15.09
CA PHE A 63 4.44 -9.89 15.44
C PHE A 63 4.98 -8.72 16.27
N THR A 64 5.36 -7.66 15.58
CA THR A 64 5.71 -6.36 16.16
C THR A 64 4.60 -5.36 15.87
N ALA A 65 4.59 -4.22 16.57
CA ALA A 65 3.65 -3.14 16.24
C ALA A 65 3.76 -2.70 14.77
N HIS A 66 4.99 -2.63 14.24
CA HIS A 66 5.24 -2.31 12.84
C HIS A 66 4.62 -3.38 11.91
N SER A 67 4.97 -4.66 12.08
CA SER A 67 4.47 -5.71 11.18
C SER A 67 2.95 -5.88 11.24
N ILE A 68 2.33 -5.72 12.42
CA ILE A 68 0.87 -5.72 12.55
C ILE A 68 0.25 -4.55 11.78
N SER A 69 0.80 -3.34 11.94
CA SER A 69 0.33 -2.16 11.18
C SER A 69 0.55 -2.35 9.67
N GLY A 70 1.65 -3.00 9.27
CA GLY A 70 1.97 -3.28 7.88
C GLY A 70 0.97 -4.25 7.25
N PHE A 71 0.70 -5.37 7.92
CA PHE A 71 -0.33 -6.33 7.46
C PHE A 71 -1.72 -5.70 7.39
N PHE A 72 -2.08 -4.86 8.37
CA PHE A 72 -3.35 -4.16 8.33
C PHE A 72 -3.39 -3.12 7.18
N GLY A 73 -2.28 -2.43 6.91
CA GLY A 73 -2.13 -1.54 5.77
C GLY A 73 -2.33 -2.28 4.45
N LEU A 74 -1.63 -3.39 4.24
CA LEU A 74 -1.78 -4.24 3.04
C LEU A 74 -3.21 -4.77 2.89
N PHE A 75 -3.83 -5.22 3.97
CA PHE A 75 -5.23 -5.65 3.97
C PHE A 75 -6.17 -4.51 3.52
N LEU A 76 -5.99 -3.30 4.06
CA LEU A 76 -6.78 -2.15 3.66
C LEU A 76 -6.55 -1.76 2.19
N MET A 77 -5.32 -1.87 1.68
CA MET A 77 -5.02 -1.64 0.25
C MET A 77 -5.75 -2.65 -0.65
N ILE A 78 -5.75 -3.94 -0.28
CA ILE A 78 -6.46 -4.99 -1.03
C ILE A 78 -7.96 -4.72 -1.01
N PHE A 79 -8.51 -4.38 0.15
CA PHE A 79 -9.92 -4.01 0.28
C PHE A 79 -10.27 -2.79 -0.56
N HIS A 80 -9.45 -1.75 -0.51
CA HIS A 80 -9.59 -0.53 -1.31
C HIS A 80 -9.54 -0.81 -2.81
N PHE A 81 -8.55 -1.59 -3.27
CA PHE A 81 -8.43 -2.03 -4.66
C PHE A 81 -9.67 -2.80 -5.13
N SER A 82 -10.16 -3.73 -4.31
CA SER A 82 -11.37 -4.50 -4.61
C SER A 82 -12.61 -3.58 -4.71
N TRP A 83 -12.71 -2.60 -3.81
CA TRP A 83 -13.80 -1.64 -3.81
C TRP A 83 -13.76 -0.71 -5.04
N ALA A 84 -12.57 -0.38 -5.55
CA ALA A 84 -12.41 0.44 -6.76
C ALA A 84 -13.13 -0.16 -7.98
N PHE A 85 -13.16 -1.49 -8.12
CA PHE A 85 -13.92 -2.17 -9.19
C PHE A 85 -15.43 -2.00 -9.06
N LEU A 86 -15.96 -1.98 -7.82
CA LEU A 86 -17.38 -1.76 -7.60
C LEU A 86 -17.75 -0.30 -7.87
N VAL A 87 -16.89 0.65 -7.45
CA VAL A 87 -17.11 2.09 -7.64
C VAL A 87 -17.13 2.46 -9.12
N ILE A 88 -16.18 1.95 -9.91
CA ILE A 88 -16.11 2.25 -11.34
C ILE A 88 -17.30 1.69 -12.12
N ARG A 89 -17.92 0.59 -11.65
CA ARG A 89 -19.08 -0.04 -12.29
C ARG A 89 -20.39 0.66 -11.95
N ASN A 90 -20.53 1.18 -10.74
CA ASN A 90 -21.82 1.66 -10.22
C ASN A 90 -22.19 3.08 -10.67
N ASN A 91 -21.29 3.87 -11.26
CA ASN A 91 -21.52 5.26 -11.71
C ASN A 91 -22.22 6.18 -10.66
N ASP A 92 -22.12 5.82 -9.37
CA ASP A 92 -22.78 6.52 -8.27
C ASP A 92 -21.84 7.55 -7.64
N VAL A 93 -22.23 8.82 -7.71
CA VAL A 93 -21.46 9.95 -7.19
C VAL A 93 -21.27 9.89 -5.66
N LYS A 94 -22.24 9.36 -4.91
CA LYS A 94 -22.09 9.18 -3.45
C LYS A 94 -21.06 8.10 -3.15
N LEU A 95 -21.11 6.99 -3.88
CA LEU A 95 -20.16 5.89 -3.75
C LEU A 95 -18.74 6.34 -4.07
N LEU A 96 -18.57 7.12 -5.14
CA LEU A 96 -17.28 7.71 -5.52
C LEU A 96 -16.72 8.68 -4.47
N ASN A 97 -17.56 9.55 -3.91
CA ASN A 97 -17.12 10.47 -2.85
C ASN A 97 -16.70 9.74 -1.56
N ASN A 98 -17.42 8.68 -1.18
CA ASN A 98 -17.03 7.84 -0.05
C ASN A 98 -15.72 7.11 -0.32
N PHE A 99 -15.54 6.61 -1.56
CA PHE A 99 -14.29 6.00 -2.00
C PHE A 99 -13.11 6.96 -1.83
N HIS A 100 -13.19 8.19 -2.34
CA HIS A 100 -12.08 9.17 -2.22
C HIS A 100 -11.69 9.46 -0.76
N ARG A 101 -12.66 9.63 0.13
CA ARG A 101 -12.39 9.83 1.57
C ARG A 101 -11.71 8.62 2.19
N PHE A 102 -12.17 7.44 1.84
CA PHE A 102 -11.59 6.19 2.30
C PHE A 102 -10.17 5.98 1.72
N SER A 103 -9.93 6.31 0.45
CA SER A 103 -8.61 6.26 -0.19
C SER A 103 -7.55 6.99 0.63
N ILE A 104 -7.83 8.23 1.04
CA ILE A 104 -6.89 9.03 1.84
C ILE A 104 -6.64 8.40 3.20
N LEU A 105 -7.66 7.86 3.86
CA LEU A 105 -7.51 7.19 5.15
C LEU A 105 -6.61 5.96 5.03
N VAL A 106 -6.85 5.11 4.04
CA VAL A 106 -6.03 3.91 3.79
C VAL A 106 -4.59 4.30 3.47
N TRP A 107 -4.40 5.29 2.59
CA TRP A 107 -3.07 5.79 2.25
C TRP A 107 -2.32 6.32 3.46
N SER A 108 -2.97 7.13 4.29
CA SER A 108 -2.35 7.72 5.48
C SER A 108 -1.96 6.66 6.48
N PHE A 109 -2.82 5.65 6.69
CA PHE A 109 -2.53 4.52 7.57
C PHE A 109 -1.33 3.71 7.06
N TRP A 110 -1.33 3.37 5.76
CA TRP A 110 -0.23 2.63 5.15
C TRP A 110 1.09 3.42 5.18
N MET A 111 1.05 4.73 4.94
CA MET A 111 2.22 5.62 5.01
C MET A 111 2.86 5.63 6.40
N ILE A 112 2.06 5.68 7.47
CA ILE A 112 2.58 5.59 8.85
C ILE A 112 3.33 4.27 9.06
N SER A 113 2.75 3.16 8.57
CA SER A 113 3.41 1.86 8.64
C SER A 113 4.72 1.84 7.86
N TYR A 114 4.72 2.34 6.61
CA TYR A 114 5.92 2.43 5.77
C TYR A 114 7.05 3.24 6.45
N ILE A 115 6.74 4.41 7.00
CA ILE A 115 7.71 5.26 7.71
C ILE A 115 8.26 4.54 8.94
N SER A 116 7.41 3.84 9.71
CA SER A 116 7.88 3.08 10.87
C SER A 116 8.85 1.95 10.48
N GLY A 117 8.61 1.25 9.36
CA GLY A 117 9.50 0.23 8.84
C GLY A 117 10.83 0.81 8.35
N LEU A 118 10.78 1.95 7.66
CA LEU A 118 11.96 2.66 7.19
C LEU A 118 12.83 3.13 8.37
N TYR A 119 12.20 3.66 9.43
CA TYR A 119 12.90 4.04 10.66
C TYR A 119 13.61 2.85 11.32
N LEU A 120 12.90 1.72 11.46
CA LEU A 120 13.48 0.49 12.01
C LEU A 120 14.68 0.01 11.17
N GLY A 121 14.55 0.03 9.84
CA GLY A 121 15.62 -0.32 8.92
C GLY A 121 16.86 0.57 9.08
N ILE A 122 16.68 1.89 9.14
CA ILE A 122 17.79 2.85 9.35
C ILE A 122 18.41 2.68 10.74
N SER A 123 17.60 2.51 11.78
CA SER A 123 18.10 2.34 13.15
C SER A 123 18.94 1.07 13.33
N SER A 124 18.73 0.05 12.49
CA SER A 124 19.51 -1.19 12.49
C SER A 124 20.87 -1.08 11.78
N LEU A 125 21.14 0.05 11.10
CA LEU A 125 22.42 0.31 10.41
C LEU A 125 23.46 1.02 11.29
N GLY A 126 23.04 1.62 12.41
CA GLY A 126 23.91 2.29 13.39
C GLY A 126 24.22 1.39 14.57
#